data_AF-A0A433DL65-F1
#
_entry.id   AF-A0A433DL65-F1
#
_cell.length_a   1.000
_cell.length_b   1.000
_cell.length_c   1.000
_cell.angle_alpha   90.00
_cell.angle_beta   90.00
_cell.angle_gamma   90.00
#
_symmetry.space_group_name_H-M   'P 1'
#
loop_
_entity.id
_entity.type
_entity.pdbx_description
1 polymer ?
#
loop_
_entity_poly.entity_id
_entity_poly.type
_entity_poly.pdbx_seq_one_letter_code
_entity_poly.pdbx_strand_id
1 'polypeptide(L)'
;MTGVQVRVFIILFSWPELPRVPVIGANDAALLPGGTVSVGSSNFKKLMESRFSVIDKSMLIAEFASTADEVTLVLHPRQFGKTTNLSMLHFFFERIDGKSKHEHELWHTLFGSMKIAKERPDVMMNEFGKYPVVFLSLKDVIGKMWNDMSRLMQTTISQIYNEHAYLCYHQQKCIVLTDEYDVPISSAYHNRYYEDVMHFL
;
A
#
# COMPACT_ATOMS: atom_id res chain seq x y z
N MET A 1 24.50 -17.34 8.01
CA MET A 1 23.15 -17.35 7.42
C MET A 1 22.66 -15.93 7.41
N THR A 2 22.89 -15.21 6.32
CA THR A 2 22.52 -13.78 6.18
C THR A 2 21.08 -13.72 5.68
N GLY A 3 20.18 -13.13 6.47
CA GLY A 3 18.74 -13.11 6.24
C GLY A 3 18.34 -12.35 4.97
N VAL A 4 17.20 -12.74 4.41
CA VAL A 4 16.51 -11.94 3.38
C VAL A 4 16.11 -10.61 4.01
N GLN A 5 16.62 -9.49 3.50
CA GLN A 5 16.13 -8.16 3.90
C GLN A 5 14.76 -7.94 3.27
N VAL A 6 13.71 -8.17 4.05
CA VAL A 6 12.32 -7.85 3.68
C VAL A 6 12.03 -6.45 4.16
N ARG A 7 11.55 -5.56 3.28
CA ARG A 7 10.98 -4.29 3.73
C ARG A 7 9.48 -4.46 3.99
N VAL A 8 9.07 -4.62 5.25
CA VAL A 8 7.67 -4.85 5.65
C VAL A 8 7.01 -3.54 6.05
N PHE A 9 5.88 -3.18 5.45
CA PHE A 9 5.15 -1.97 5.83
C PHE A 9 3.82 -2.35 6.47
N ILE A 10 3.65 -1.90 7.72
CA ILE A 10 2.39 -2.00 8.47
C ILE A 10 1.78 -0.60 8.49
N ILE A 11 0.55 -0.41 8.01
CA ILE A 11 -0.15 0.88 8.14
C ILE A 11 -1.10 0.77 9.32
N LEU A 12 -0.80 1.43 10.45
CA LEU A 12 -1.67 1.40 11.62
C LEU A 12 -2.90 2.31 11.47
N PHE A 13 -4.03 1.82 12.01
CA PHE A 13 -5.24 2.55 12.30
C PHE A 13 -5.43 2.52 13.83
N SER A 14 -5.50 3.70 14.47
CA SER A 14 -5.83 3.80 15.89
C SER A 14 -6.68 5.03 16.20
N TRP A 15 -7.59 4.86 17.16
CA TRP A 15 -8.26 5.86 17.99
C TRP A 15 -8.24 5.33 19.44
N PRO A 16 -8.13 6.13 20.52
CA PRO A 16 -8.39 7.58 20.65
C PRO A 16 -7.16 8.49 20.82
N GLU A 17 -7.45 9.78 20.64
CA GLU A 17 -6.58 10.96 20.60
C GLU A 17 -5.36 10.92 21.54
N LEU A 18 -4.18 11.05 20.95
CA LEU A 18 -2.95 11.47 21.64
C LEU A 18 -2.66 12.94 21.28
N PRO A 19 -2.01 13.70 22.20
CA PRO A 19 -1.90 15.15 22.11
C PRO A 19 -1.21 15.61 20.82
N ARG A 20 -1.78 16.66 20.22
CA ARG A 20 -1.33 17.25 18.96
C ARG A 20 0.08 17.82 19.13
N VAL A 21 1.07 17.10 18.61
CA VAL A 21 2.36 17.69 18.25
C VAL A 21 2.15 18.46 16.94
N PRO A 22 2.71 19.67 16.76
CA PRO A 22 2.57 20.40 15.51
C PRO A 22 3.28 19.62 14.39
N VAL A 23 2.51 19.01 13.48
CA VAL A 23 3.04 18.51 12.22
C VAL A 23 3.22 19.73 11.32
N ILE A 24 4.47 20.14 11.13
CA ILE A 24 4.84 21.09 10.08
C ILE A 24 4.71 20.34 8.75
N GLY A 25 3.60 20.55 8.06
CA GLY A 25 3.28 19.95 6.77
C GLY A 25 2.10 20.68 6.16
N ALA A 26 2.27 21.98 5.90
CA ALA A 26 1.25 22.80 5.26
C ALA A 26 1.39 22.70 3.73
N ASN A 27 0.47 21.91 3.12
CA ASN A 27 0.03 21.98 1.72
C ASN A 27 0.90 21.34 0.60
N ASP A 28 1.03 20.00 0.58
CA ASP A 28 1.69 19.27 -0.54
C ASP A 28 0.74 18.61 -1.55
N ALA A 29 -0.57 18.68 -1.35
CA ALA A 29 -1.55 18.12 -2.28
C ALA A 29 -1.81 19.07 -3.47
N ALA A 30 -1.55 18.64 -4.71
CA ALA A 30 -2.04 19.36 -5.91
C ALA A 30 -3.23 18.65 -6.54
N LEU A 31 -4.15 19.41 -7.15
CA LEU A 31 -5.23 18.84 -7.93
C LEU A 31 -4.77 18.64 -9.37
N LEU A 32 -4.81 17.40 -9.87
CA LEU A 32 -4.74 17.11 -11.30
C LEU A 32 -6.15 17.27 -11.88
N PRO A 33 -6.42 18.27 -12.73
CA PRO A 33 -7.78 18.56 -13.19
C PRO A 33 -8.32 17.46 -14.11
N GLY A 34 -9.51 16.97 -13.79
CA GLY A 34 -10.32 16.05 -14.59
C GLY A 34 -11.75 16.57 -14.78
N GLY A 35 -12.54 15.88 -15.59
CA GLY A 35 -13.91 16.31 -15.96
C GLY A 35 -14.94 16.18 -14.83
N THR A 36 -14.67 15.34 -13.83
CA THR A 36 -15.55 15.11 -12.66
C THR A 36 -14.72 14.75 -11.41
N VAL A 37 -15.24 15.07 -10.21
CA VAL A 37 -14.66 14.63 -8.93
C VAL A 37 -15.37 13.34 -8.52
N SER A 38 -14.68 12.20 -8.47
CA SER A 38 -15.27 10.95 -7.97
C SER A 38 -14.98 10.78 -6.48
N VAL A 39 -16.01 10.45 -5.71
CA VAL A 39 -15.89 9.89 -4.37
C VAL A 39 -16.19 8.39 -4.52
N GLY A 40 -15.20 7.52 -4.29
CA GLY A 40 -15.43 6.08 -4.18
C GLY A 40 -14.63 5.15 -5.09
N SER A 41 -13.83 5.63 -6.05
CA SER A 41 -12.87 4.77 -6.76
C SER A 41 -11.54 4.72 -6.02
N SER A 42 -11.23 3.59 -5.38
CA SER A 42 -10.03 3.41 -4.55
C SER A 42 -8.79 2.97 -5.32
N ASN A 43 -8.94 2.56 -6.59
CA ASN A 43 -7.85 2.06 -7.41
C ASN A 43 -7.22 3.21 -8.23
N PHE A 44 -5.96 3.51 -7.96
CA PHE A 44 -5.21 4.57 -8.61
C PHE A 44 -5.18 4.44 -10.15
N LYS A 45 -5.00 3.23 -10.70
CA LYS A 45 -5.04 3.00 -12.16
C LYS A 45 -6.39 3.42 -12.74
N LYS A 46 -7.48 3.00 -12.11
CA LYS A 46 -8.84 3.39 -12.56
C LYS A 46 -9.01 4.90 -12.51
N LEU A 47 -8.60 5.56 -11.42
CA LEU A 47 -8.71 7.00 -11.27
C LEU A 47 -7.98 7.77 -12.38
N MET A 48 -6.78 7.32 -12.74
CA MET A 48 -5.95 7.97 -13.75
C MET A 48 -6.45 7.73 -15.18
N GLU A 49 -7.06 6.58 -15.45
CA GLU A 49 -7.64 6.26 -16.77
C GLU A 49 -8.99 6.96 -17.03
N SER A 50 -9.72 7.36 -15.99
CA SER A 50 -11.13 7.77 -16.10
C SER A 50 -11.38 9.29 -16.14
N ARG A 51 -10.34 10.11 -16.40
CA ARG A 51 -10.43 11.58 -16.44
C ARG A 51 -11.04 12.21 -15.17
N PHE A 52 -10.93 11.56 -14.01
CA PHE A 52 -11.33 12.17 -12.75
C PHE A 52 -10.28 13.16 -12.25
N SER A 53 -10.70 14.15 -11.48
CA SER A 53 -9.76 15.00 -10.76
C SER A 53 -9.10 14.20 -9.63
N VAL A 54 -7.78 14.04 -9.68
CA VAL A 54 -7.01 13.27 -8.70
C VAL A 54 -6.19 14.22 -7.85
N ILE A 55 -6.17 13.99 -6.53
CA ILE A 55 -5.26 14.69 -5.64
C ILE A 55 -3.88 14.04 -5.78
N ASP A 56 -2.93 14.76 -6.35
CA ASP A 56 -1.53 14.38 -6.45
C ASP A 56 -0.89 14.39 -5.05
N LYS A 57 -0.63 13.18 -4.54
CA LYS A 57 0.12 12.91 -3.32
C LYS A 57 1.42 12.15 -3.61
N SER A 58 1.92 12.25 -4.84
CA SER A 58 3.06 11.47 -5.30
C SER A 58 4.35 11.73 -4.52
N MET A 59 4.46 12.85 -3.80
CA MET A 59 5.58 13.10 -2.89
C MET A 59 5.68 12.09 -1.74
N LEU A 60 4.59 11.39 -1.40
CA LEU A 60 4.62 10.24 -0.49
C LEU A 60 5.59 9.15 -0.96
N ILE A 61 5.77 9.00 -2.28
CA ILE A 61 6.73 8.05 -2.87
C ILE A 61 8.16 8.43 -2.50
N ALA A 62 8.49 9.73 -2.52
CA ALA A 62 9.80 10.22 -2.14
C ALA A 62 10.09 10.01 -0.66
N GLU A 63 9.11 10.29 0.21
CA GLU A 63 9.20 10.02 1.64
C GLU A 63 9.47 8.53 1.89
N PHE A 64 8.71 7.66 1.22
CA PHE A 64 8.88 6.21 1.31
C PHE A 64 10.27 5.76 0.83
N ALA A 65 10.71 6.22 -0.34
CA ALA A 65 12.00 5.84 -0.91
C ALA A 65 13.20 6.29 -0.04
N SER A 66 13.03 7.39 0.69
CA SER A 66 14.07 7.96 1.56
C SER A 66 14.17 7.26 2.92
N THR A 67 13.23 6.36 3.26
CA THR A 67 13.30 5.62 4.53
C THR A 67 14.43 4.58 4.52
N ALA A 68 15.24 4.60 5.57
CA ALA A 68 16.33 3.63 5.77
C ALA A 68 15.81 2.27 6.28
N ASP A 69 14.63 2.24 6.89
CA ASP A 69 14.16 1.12 7.69
C ASP A 69 13.76 -0.12 6.88
N GLU A 70 13.95 -1.29 7.50
CA GLU A 70 13.40 -2.56 7.05
C GLU A 70 11.91 -2.70 7.36
N VAL A 71 11.40 -1.92 8.31
CA VAL A 71 9.96 -1.87 8.58
C VAL A 71 9.56 -0.42 8.75
N THR A 72 8.76 0.11 7.83
CA THR A 72 8.24 1.48 7.97
C THR A 72 6.75 1.42 8.24
N LEU A 73 6.39 2.03 9.36
CA LEU A 73 5.02 2.26 9.75
C LEU A 73 4.54 3.60 9.18
N VAL A 74 3.51 3.58 8.32
CA VAL A 74 2.92 4.83 7.81
C VAL A 74 1.60 5.14 8.53
N LEU A 75 1.70 5.86 9.65
CA LEU A 75 0.54 6.37 10.40
C LEU A 75 -0.21 7.43 9.58
N HIS A 76 -1.52 7.26 9.36
CA HIS A 76 -2.33 8.26 8.65
C HIS A 76 -3.72 8.49 9.27
N PRO A 77 -4.21 9.74 9.31
CA PRO A 77 -5.58 10.09 9.75
C PRO A 77 -6.68 9.43 8.90
N ARG A 78 -7.89 9.28 9.46
CA ARG A 78 -9.09 8.79 8.74
C ARG A 78 -9.41 9.67 7.52
N GLN A 79 -9.95 9.05 6.46
CA GLN A 79 -10.40 9.69 5.20
C GLN A 79 -9.31 10.30 4.29
N PHE A 80 -8.03 9.98 4.50
CA PHE A 80 -6.92 10.51 3.68
C PHE A 80 -6.76 9.85 2.28
N GLY A 81 -7.67 8.98 1.83
CA GLY A 81 -7.52 8.26 0.54
C GLY A 81 -6.49 7.13 0.61
N LYS A 82 -6.48 6.39 1.73
CA LYS A 82 -5.47 5.38 2.09
C LYS A 82 -5.27 4.30 1.03
N THR A 83 -6.36 3.68 0.57
CA THR A 83 -6.31 2.66 -0.50
C THR A 83 -5.79 3.23 -1.82
N THR A 84 -6.04 4.50 -2.11
CA THR A 84 -5.50 5.19 -3.30
C THR A 84 -3.99 5.42 -3.17
N ASN A 85 -3.50 5.80 -1.99
CA ASN A 85 -2.06 5.96 -1.75
C ASN A 85 -1.32 4.61 -1.79
N LEU A 86 -1.87 3.59 -1.15
CA LEU A 86 -1.33 2.24 -1.18
C LEU A 86 -1.27 1.68 -2.60
N SER A 87 -2.34 1.87 -3.38
CA SER A 87 -2.32 1.47 -4.79
C SER A 87 -1.31 2.30 -5.60
N MET A 88 -1.16 3.61 -5.36
CA MET A 88 -0.12 4.42 -5.99
C MET A 88 1.29 3.91 -5.67
N LEU A 89 1.60 3.61 -4.41
CA LEU A 89 2.88 3.03 -4.00
C LEU A 89 3.11 1.66 -4.66
N HIS A 90 2.09 0.80 -4.66
CA HIS A 90 2.13 -0.47 -5.40
C HIS A 90 2.48 -0.21 -6.87
N PHE A 91 1.73 0.64 -7.58
CA PHE A 91 1.96 0.91 -9.00
C PHE A 91 3.34 1.52 -9.29
N PHE A 92 3.88 2.33 -8.38
CA PHE A 92 5.18 2.96 -8.56
C PHE A 92 6.33 1.97 -8.42
N PHE A 93 6.33 1.16 -7.36
CA PHE A 93 7.46 0.29 -7.05
C PHE A 93 7.38 -1.08 -7.72
N GLU A 94 6.17 -1.57 -8.00
CA GLU A 94 5.92 -2.92 -8.51
C GLU A 94 6.72 -3.18 -9.77
N ARG A 95 7.56 -4.21 -9.70
CA ARG A 95 8.38 -4.63 -10.81
C ARG A 95 7.51 -5.10 -11.97
N ILE A 96 7.91 -4.69 -13.17
CA ILE A 96 7.13 -4.87 -14.39
C ILE A 96 7.74 -6.04 -15.17
N ASP A 97 8.05 -7.14 -14.47
CA ASP A 97 8.53 -8.37 -15.10
C ASP A 97 7.32 -9.11 -15.70
N GLY A 98 7.31 -9.33 -17.02
CA GLY A 98 6.22 -10.03 -17.70
C GLY A 98 4.99 -9.20 -18.06
N LYS A 99 4.93 -7.92 -17.67
CA LYS A 99 3.96 -6.94 -18.19
C LYS A 99 4.43 -6.44 -19.56
N SER A 100 3.48 -6.03 -20.42
CA SER A 100 3.85 -5.58 -21.77
C SER A 100 4.69 -4.30 -21.70
N LYS A 101 5.62 -4.12 -22.64
CA LYS A 101 6.42 -2.90 -22.78
C LYS A 101 5.55 -1.63 -22.77
N HIS A 102 4.33 -1.74 -23.32
CA HIS A 102 3.33 -0.68 -23.34
C HIS A 102 2.82 -0.27 -21.96
N GLU A 103 2.58 -1.22 -21.05
CA GLU A 103 2.13 -0.88 -19.68
C GLU A 103 3.22 -0.15 -18.90
N HIS A 104 4.49 -0.52 -19.11
CA HIS A 104 5.63 0.16 -18.52
C HIS A 104 5.71 1.63 -18.96
N GLU A 105 5.60 1.87 -20.27
CA GLU A 105 5.63 3.23 -20.86
C GLU A 105 4.44 4.08 -20.39
N LEU A 106 3.26 3.48 -20.28
CA LEU A 106 2.05 4.16 -19.77
C LEU A 106 2.26 4.63 -18.33
N TRP A 107 2.76 3.77 -17.45
CA TRP A 107 2.94 4.12 -16.04
C TRP A 107 4.06 5.15 -15.85
N HIS A 108 5.17 5.00 -16.56
CA HIS A 108 6.24 5.99 -16.53
C HIS A 108 5.74 7.36 -17.01
N THR A 109 4.92 7.40 -18.08
CA THR A 109 4.31 8.63 -18.59
C THR A 109 3.35 9.25 -17.56
N LEU A 110 2.55 8.41 -16.89
CA LEU A 110 1.61 8.82 -15.86
C LEU A 110 2.34 9.52 -14.70
N PHE A 111 3.33 8.86 -14.10
CA PHE A 111 4.11 9.45 -13.01
C PHE A 111 4.97 10.65 -13.49
N GLY A 112 5.40 10.64 -14.75
CA GLY A 112 6.11 11.76 -15.39
C GLY A 112 5.33 13.09 -15.38
N SER A 113 4.00 13.04 -15.29
CA SER A 113 3.14 14.22 -15.17
C SER A 113 2.92 14.71 -13.74
N MET A 114 3.25 13.90 -12.73
CA MET A 114 2.99 14.16 -11.30
C MET A 114 4.13 14.96 -10.65
N LYS A 115 3.88 15.49 -9.44
CA LYS A 115 4.87 16.23 -8.64
C LYS A 115 6.18 15.47 -8.44
N ILE A 116 6.12 14.17 -8.14
CA ILE A 116 7.30 13.35 -7.88
C ILE A 116 8.33 13.42 -9.02
N ALA A 117 7.89 13.45 -10.28
CA ALA A 117 8.80 13.50 -11.42
C ALA A 117 9.50 14.86 -11.57
N LYS A 118 8.86 15.95 -11.11
CA LYS A 118 9.43 17.30 -11.15
C LYS A 118 10.33 17.57 -9.95
N GLU A 119 9.87 17.18 -8.76
CA GLU A 119 10.54 17.51 -7.49
C GLU A 119 11.60 16.49 -7.09
N ARG A 120 11.43 15.21 -7.48
CA ARG A 120 12.34 14.09 -7.13
C ARG A 120 12.61 13.18 -8.34
N PRO A 121 13.22 13.71 -9.41
CA PRO A 121 13.58 12.92 -10.60
C PRO A 121 14.57 11.78 -10.27
N ASP A 122 15.36 11.93 -9.20
CA ASP A 122 16.24 10.89 -8.67
C ASP A 122 15.45 9.65 -8.22
N VAL A 123 14.29 9.83 -7.59
CA VAL A 123 13.44 8.72 -7.14
C VAL A 123 12.77 8.03 -8.33
N MET A 124 12.28 8.80 -9.31
CA MET A 124 11.76 8.26 -10.57
C MET A 124 12.79 7.39 -11.29
N MET A 125 14.04 7.85 -11.37
CA MET A 125 15.10 7.14 -12.09
C MET A 125 15.60 5.88 -11.37
N ASN A 126 15.70 5.93 -10.04
CA ASN A 126 16.39 4.89 -9.27
C ASN A 126 15.46 3.84 -8.63
N GLU A 127 14.17 4.16 -8.47
CA GLU A 127 13.25 3.36 -7.65
C GLU A 127 11.98 2.90 -8.39
N PHE A 128 11.60 3.54 -9.50
CA PHE A 128 10.41 3.17 -10.27
C PHE A 128 10.52 1.75 -10.85
N GLY A 129 9.49 0.92 -10.61
CA GLY A 129 9.36 -0.42 -11.17
C GLY A 129 10.47 -1.41 -10.77
N LYS A 130 11.11 -1.23 -9.62
CA LYS A 130 12.32 -1.96 -9.22
C LYS A 130 12.06 -3.18 -8.33
N TYR A 131 10.97 -3.20 -7.57
CA TYR A 131 10.77 -4.18 -6.50
C TYR A 131 9.53 -5.03 -6.74
N PRO A 132 9.60 -6.35 -6.47
CA PRO A 132 8.38 -7.11 -6.20
C PRO A 132 7.60 -6.47 -5.05
N VAL A 133 6.31 -6.22 -5.26
CA VAL A 133 5.41 -5.68 -4.24
C VAL A 133 4.39 -6.76 -3.87
N VAL A 134 4.40 -7.18 -2.61
CA VAL A 134 3.44 -8.09 -2.02
C VAL A 134 2.33 -7.26 -1.39
N PHE A 135 1.09 -7.40 -1.88
CA PHE A 135 -0.06 -6.64 -1.37
C PHE A 135 -0.98 -7.53 -0.53
N LEU A 136 -0.97 -7.35 0.79
CA LEU A 136 -1.82 -8.06 1.74
C LEU A 136 -3.01 -7.18 2.14
N SER A 137 -4.17 -7.44 1.54
CA SER A 137 -5.43 -6.80 1.95
C SER A 137 -6.21 -7.70 2.89
N LEU A 138 -6.55 -7.19 4.08
CA LEU A 138 -7.33 -7.91 5.09
C LEU A 138 -8.78 -7.40 5.19
N LYS A 139 -9.20 -6.52 4.28
CA LYS A 139 -10.53 -5.90 4.26
C LYS A 139 -11.69 -6.90 4.23
N ASP A 140 -11.50 -8.04 3.58
CA ASP A 140 -12.52 -9.08 3.38
C ASP A 140 -12.36 -10.24 4.37
N VAL A 141 -11.38 -10.16 5.28
CA VAL A 141 -11.08 -11.19 6.27
C VAL A 141 -11.95 -10.96 7.51
N ILE A 142 -13.24 -11.33 7.37
CA ILE A 142 -14.28 -11.11 8.37
C ILE A 142 -14.95 -12.46 8.68
N GLY A 143 -14.82 -12.92 9.93
CA GLY A 143 -15.40 -14.18 10.40
C GLY A 143 -16.39 -13.96 11.55
N LYS A 144 -17.41 -14.82 11.68
CA LYS A 144 -18.28 -14.83 12.88
C LYS A 144 -17.76 -15.74 13.99
N MET A 145 -16.94 -16.71 13.62
CA MET A 145 -16.29 -17.64 14.53
C MET A 145 -14.79 -17.69 14.23
N TRP A 146 -14.01 -18.06 15.24
CA TRP A 146 -12.56 -18.25 15.11
C TRP A 146 -12.18 -19.18 13.93
N ASN A 147 -12.90 -20.29 13.76
CA ASN A 147 -12.64 -21.24 12.66
C ASN A 147 -12.82 -20.61 11.27
N ASP A 148 -13.76 -19.69 11.11
CA ASP A 148 -13.97 -19.01 9.82
C ASP A 148 -12.87 -17.96 9.60
N MET A 149 -12.57 -17.19 10.63
CA MET A 149 -11.52 -16.17 10.60
C MET A 149 -10.15 -16.76 10.27
N SER A 150 -9.75 -17.81 10.99
CA SER A 150 -8.48 -18.51 10.75
C SER A 150 -8.39 -19.10 9.34
N ARG A 151 -9.47 -19.71 8.83
CA ARG A 151 -9.53 -20.20 7.44
C ARG A 151 -9.39 -19.07 6.42
N LEU A 152 -10.05 -17.94 6.63
CA LEU A 152 -9.93 -16.77 5.75
C LEU A 152 -8.50 -16.24 5.74
N MET A 153 -7.89 -16.03 6.92
CA MET A 153 -6.49 -15.59 7.05
C MET A 153 -5.54 -16.56 6.32
N GLN A 154 -5.66 -17.86 6.59
CA GLN A 154 -4.83 -18.88 5.94
C GLN A 154 -5.01 -18.88 4.42
N THR A 155 -6.25 -18.73 3.93
CA THR A 155 -6.55 -18.69 2.50
C THR A 155 -5.94 -17.45 1.85
N THR A 156 -6.10 -16.27 2.45
CA THR A 156 -5.50 -15.02 1.97
C THR A 156 -3.99 -15.11 1.91
N ILE A 157 -3.34 -15.59 2.98
CA ILE A 157 -1.88 -15.76 3.01
C ILE A 157 -1.43 -16.79 1.97
N SER A 158 -2.14 -17.91 1.81
CA SER A 158 -1.82 -18.95 0.84
C SER A 158 -1.93 -18.44 -0.60
N GLN A 159 -2.94 -17.63 -0.91
CA GLN A 159 -3.10 -17.01 -2.23
C GLN A 159 -1.91 -16.10 -2.56
N ILE A 160 -1.53 -15.23 -1.62
CA ILE A 160 -0.39 -14.33 -1.77
C ILE A 160 0.92 -15.12 -1.92
N TYR A 161 1.11 -16.16 -1.11
CA TYR A 161 2.27 -17.03 -1.23
C TYR A 161 2.37 -17.65 -2.63
N ASN A 162 1.27 -18.17 -3.16
CA ASN A 162 1.25 -18.77 -4.50
C ASN A 162 1.52 -17.72 -5.60
N GLU A 163 0.93 -16.53 -5.50
CA GLU A 163 1.16 -15.41 -6.42
C GLU A 163 2.63 -14.99 -6.45
N HIS A 164 3.29 -15.00 -5.28
CA HIS A 164 4.68 -14.58 -5.13
C HIS A 164 5.66 -15.74 -4.93
N ALA A 165 5.31 -16.97 -5.35
CA ALA A 165 6.15 -18.14 -5.15
C ALA A 165 7.55 -17.99 -5.79
N TYR A 166 7.68 -17.15 -6.82
CA TYR A 166 8.96 -16.80 -7.44
C TYR A 166 9.95 -16.13 -6.47
N LEU A 167 9.47 -15.45 -5.43
CA LEU A 167 10.30 -14.84 -4.38
C LEU A 167 10.98 -15.88 -3.49
N CYS A 168 10.47 -17.11 -3.41
CA CYS A 168 11.08 -18.17 -2.61
C CYS A 168 12.39 -18.68 -3.21
N TYR A 169 12.57 -18.53 -4.52
CA TYR A 169 13.72 -19.05 -5.25
C TYR A 169 14.83 -18.01 -5.44
N HIS A 170 14.51 -16.73 -5.27
CA HIS A 170 15.43 -15.63 -5.47
C HIS A 170 15.52 -14.79 -4.20
N GLN A 171 16.73 -14.59 -3.66
CA GLN A 171 16.97 -13.69 -2.53
C GLN A 171 16.85 -12.22 -2.96
N GLN A 172 15.64 -11.82 -3.34
CA GLN A 172 15.31 -10.49 -3.82
C GLN A 172 14.64 -9.68 -2.71
N LYS A 173 14.98 -8.39 -2.64
CA LYS A 173 14.28 -7.44 -1.77
C LYS A 173 12.88 -7.21 -2.34
N CYS A 174 11.87 -7.35 -1.49
CA CYS A 174 10.47 -7.02 -1.83
C CYS A 174 9.91 -5.97 -0.86
N ILE A 175 8.83 -5.33 -1.30
CA ILE A 175 8.03 -4.42 -0.49
C ILE A 175 6.75 -5.16 -0.11
N VAL A 176 6.43 -5.21 1.19
CA VAL A 176 5.13 -5.74 1.65
C VAL A 176 4.24 -4.57 2.04
N LEU A 177 3.09 -4.43 1.38
CA LEU A 177 2.07 -3.44 1.69
C LEU A 177 0.89 -4.14 2.36
N THR A 178 0.50 -3.69 3.55
CA THR A 178 -0.66 -4.23 4.28
C THR A 178 -1.79 -3.19 4.34
N ASP A 179 -3.01 -3.64 4.06
CA ASP A 179 -4.22 -2.81 4.11
C ASP A 179 -5.26 -3.43 5.04
N GLU A 180 -5.97 -2.59 5.81
CA GLU A 180 -7.08 -2.99 6.69
C GLU A 180 -6.73 -4.11 7.70
N TYR A 181 -5.51 -4.10 8.25
CA TYR A 181 -5.03 -5.10 9.22
C TYR A 181 -5.83 -5.15 10.53
N ASP A 182 -6.53 -4.06 10.86
CA ASP A 182 -7.39 -3.94 12.02
C ASP A 182 -8.77 -4.57 11.79
N VAL A 183 -9.15 -4.89 10.55
CA VAL A 183 -10.44 -5.54 10.25
C VAL A 183 -10.58 -6.91 10.92
N PRO A 184 -9.61 -7.84 10.83
CA PRO A 184 -9.67 -9.11 11.56
C PRO A 184 -9.78 -8.93 13.08
N ILE A 185 -9.00 -7.99 13.63
CA ILE A 185 -8.95 -7.69 15.07
C ILE A 185 -10.28 -7.14 15.55
N SER A 186 -10.84 -6.17 14.82
CA SER A 186 -12.14 -5.56 15.08
C SER A 186 -13.26 -6.59 14.96
N SER A 187 -13.24 -7.43 13.93
CA SER A 187 -14.20 -8.51 13.75
C SER A 187 -14.17 -9.49 14.93
N ALA A 188 -12.98 -9.88 15.39
CA ALA A 188 -12.79 -10.78 16.52
C ALA A 188 -13.28 -10.19 17.84
N TYR A 189 -13.05 -8.90 18.06
CA TYR A 189 -13.57 -8.18 19.23
C TYR A 189 -15.10 -8.21 19.27
N HIS A 190 -15.77 -7.87 18.16
CA HIS A 190 -17.24 -7.86 18.09
C HIS A 190 -17.87 -9.25 18.24
N ASN A 191 -17.16 -10.30 17.81
CA ASN A 191 -17.64 -11.68 17.84
C ASN A 191 -17.07 -12.51 19.01
N ARG A 192 -16.37 -11.88 19.96
CA ARG A 192 -15.88 -12.48 21.22
C ARG A 192 -14.86 -13.62 21.06
N TYR A 193 -14.01 -13.56 20.04
CA TYR A 193 -12.86 -14.47 19.86
C TYR A 193 -11.55 -13.69 19.68
N TYR A 194 -11.46 -12.50 20.28
CA TYR A 194 -10.30 -11.61 20.19
C TYR A 194 -8.98 -12.30 20.62
N GLU A 195 -9.00 -13.01 21.75
CA GLU A 195 -7.83 -13.72 22.27
C GLU A 195 -7.32 -14.77 21.28
N ASP A 196 -8.21 -15.50 20.61
CA ASP A 196 -7.83 -16.50 19.61
C ASP A 196 -7.09 -15.87 18.41
N VAL A 197 -7.56 -14.70 17.95
CA VAL A 197 -6.88 -13.95 16.87
C VAL A 197 -5.53 -13.41 17.33
N MET A 198 -5.45 -12.85 18.54
CA MET A 198 -4.18 -12.30 19.06
C MET A 198 -3.14 -13.39 19.32
N HIS A 199 -3.56 -14.62 19.64
CA HIS A 199 -2.66 -15.76 19.76
C HIS A 199 -2.17 -16.31 18.41
N PHE A 200 -2.92 -16.07 17.33
CA PHE A 200 -2.57 -16.52 15.99
C PHE A 200 -1.61 -15.59 15.26
N LEU A 201 -1.75 -14.27 15.46
CA LEU A 201 -0.90 -13.23 14.88
C LEU A 201 0.49 -13.20 15.53
#